data_AF-A0A8T4PL30-F1
#
_entry.id   AF-A0A8T4PL30-F1
#
_cell.length_a   1.000
_cell.length_b   1.000
_cell.length_c   1.000
_cell.angle_alpha   90.00
_cell.angle_beta   90.00
_cell.angle_gamma   90.00
#
_symmetry.space_group_name_H-M   'P 1'
#
loop_
_entity.id
_entity.type
_entity.pdbx_description
1 polymer ?
#
loop_
_entity_poly.entity_id
_entity_poly.type
_entity_poly.pdbx_seq_one_letter_code
_entity_poly.pdbx_strand_id
1 'polypeptide(L)'
;MLICGIDEAGRGPIIGPLVMCGILIEEKEEEKLRKIEVKDSKLLTPKQRENLFGKIKKIVKDYKIIVISPEEIDKAVNGHDGLNLNRLEARKSAEIINELSPEKAIIDTPSNNIETYRKYLIKFIKNKNTNLILEHKADFNYPIVSAASILAKVTRDNEIERIKKQIRMDFGSGYMADPKTVSFLENYYEKYSYLFRKSWLPYQDILNKKFQKKLEDFSQFIEKIEDKDEKIIDKLKKLEDFGYKFVPASTEHEHVRLKGPCTITLYKSGKLLIQGREEDKKEVEKMLS
;
A
#
# COMPACT_ATOMS: atom_id res chain seq x y z
N MET A 1 -31.10 18.96 11.98
CA MET A 1 -29.64 18.94 11.79
C MET A 1 -29.29 17.89 10.73
N LEU A 2 -28.39 18.22 9.81
CA LEU A 2 -27.74 17.27 8.89
C LEU A 2 -26.55 16.62 9.58
N ILE A 3 -26.56 15.29 9.63
CA ILE A 3 -25.50 14.50 10.26
C ILE A 3 -24.82 13.60 9.23
N CYS A 4 -23.50 13.44 9.38
CA CYS A 4 -22.69 12.58 8.53
C CYS A 4 -22.00 11.48 9.35
N GLY A 5 -22.07 10.23 8.88
CA GLY A 5 -21.30 9.11 9.42
C GLY A 5 -20.20 8.72 8.46
N ILE A 6 -18.98 8.55 8.94
CA ILE A 6 -17.81 8.22 8.13
C ILE A 6 -17.12 6.96 8.69
N ASP A 7 -16.84 6.00 7.82
CA ASP A 7 -16.10 4.78 8.13
C ASP A 7 -15.31 4.29 6.90
N GLU A 8 -14.40 3.34 7.10
CA GLU A 8 -13.58 2.74 6.06
C GLU A 8 -13.68 1.21 5.95
N ALA A 9 -13.17 0.69 4.84
CA ALA A 9 -12.99 -0.75 4.62
C ALA A 9 -11.69 -1.01 3.86
N GLY A 10 -10.96 -2.04 4.28
CA GLY A 10 -9.71 -2.42 3.63
C GLY A 10 -8.49 -1.66 4.13
N ARG A 11 -8.41 -1.36 5.43
CA ARG A 11 -7.21 -0.74 6.00
C ARG A 11 -6.01 -1.68 6.09
N GLY A 12 -6.22 -2.94 6.46
CA GLY A 12 -5.14 -3.95 6.63
C GLY A 12 -4.68 -4.83 5.45
N PRO A 13 -5.46 -5.08 4.37
CA PRO A 13 -5.09 -6.04 3.34
C PRO A 13 -3.83 -5.60 2.57
N ILE A 14 -3.08 -6.58 2.07
CA ILE A 14 -1.88 -6.36 1.25
C ILE A 14 -2.22 -6.08 -0.22
N ILE A 15 -3.37 -6.56 -0.70
CA ILE A 15 -3.87 -6.35 -2.07
C ILE A 15 -5.07 -5.41 -2.07
N GLY A 16 -5.09 -4.50 -3.04
CA GLY A 16 -6.26 -3.70 -3.39
C GLY A 16 -6.46 -2.45 -2.53
N PRO A 17 -7.54 -1.72 -2.80
CA PRO A 17 -7.72 -0.37 -2.28
C PRO A 17 -8.15 -0.32 -0.82
N LEU A 18 -7.96 0.84 -0.21
CA LEU A 18 -8.68 1.29 0.98
C LEU A 18 -9.91 2.09 0.48
N VAL A 19 -11.09 1.81 1.02
CA VAL A 19 -12.32 2.54 0.65
C VAL A 19 -12.83 3.28 1.87
N MET A 20 -13.05 4.58 1.75
CA MET A 20 -13.72 5.40 2.77
C MET A 20 -15.09 5.82 2.27
N CYS A 21 -16.08 5.83 3.15
CA CYS A 21 -17.43 6.26 2.82
C CYS A 21 -17.94 7.24 3.87
N GLY A 22 -18.56 8.33 3.41
CA GLY A 22 -19.42 9.18 4.21
C GLY A 22 -20.87 9.09 3.76
N ILE A 23 -21.78 9.11 4.71
CA ILE A 23 -23.22 9.12 4.45
C ILE A 23 -23.83 10.32 5.15
N LEU A 24 -24.66 11.09 4.45
CA LEU A 24 -25.38 12.25 4.97
C LEU A 24 -26.87 11.95 5.11
N ILE A 25 -27.45 12.24 6.27
CA ILE A 25 -28.90 12.16 6.52
C ILE A 25 -29.39 13.36 7.33
N GLU A 26 -30.70 13.58 7.34
CA GLU A 26 -31.34 14.38 8.40
C GLU A 26 -31.41 13.54 9.67
N GLU A 27 -31.05 14.11 10.83
CA GLU A 27 -30.97 13.38 12.10
C GLU A 27 -32.25 12.61 12.46
N LYS A 28 -33.43 13.17 12.13
CA LYS A 28 -34.74 12.51 12.33
C LYS A 28 -34.90 11.20 11.53
N GLU A 29 -34.12 11.02 10.48
CA GLU A 29 -34.14 9.85 9.60
C GLU A 29 -33.24 8.71 10.09
N GLU A 30 -32.42 8.93 11.13
CA GLU A 30 -31.51 7.91 11.67
C GLU A 30 -32.26 6.66 12.16
N GLU A 31 -33.49 6.82 12.64
CA GLU A 31 -34.35 5.71 13.04
C GLU A 31 -34.66 4.75 11.87
N LYS A 32 -34.70 5.25 10.63
CA LYS A 32 -34.88 4.38 9.46
C LYS A 32 -33.66 3.47 9.24
N LEU A 33 -32.45 3.94 9.55
CA LEU A 33 -31.25 3.11 9.51
C LEU A 33 -31.27 2.03 10.60
N ARG A 34 -31.75 2.36 11.81
CA ARG A 34 -31.92 1.37 12.90
C ARG A 34 -32.88 0.26 12.50
N LYS A 35 -34.02 0.60 11.88
CA LYS A 35 -35.05 -0.35 11.46
C LYS A 35 -34.61 -1.34 10.37
N ILE A 36 -33.57 -1.03 9.62
CA ILE A 36 -32.98 -1.96 8.64
C ILE A 36 -31.75 -2.70 9.20
N GLU A 37 -31.52 -2.64 10.51
CA GLU A 37 -30.55 -3.45 11.25
C GLU A 37 -29.10 -3.30 10.76
N VAL A 38 -28.68 -2.07 10.43
CA VAL A 38 -27.31 -1.82 9.97
C VAL A 38 -26.22 -2.14 11.01
N LYS A 39 -26.55 -2.15 12.31
CA LYS A 39 -25.58 -2.33 13.40
C LYS A 39 -24.93 -3.72 13.44
N ASP A 40 -25.63 -4.75 12.97
CA ASP A 40 -25.14 -6.12 13.01
C ASP A 40 -24.25 -6.47 11.80
N SER A 41 -23.73 -5.45 11.11
CA SER A 41 -23.00 -5.58 9.84
C SER A 41 -21.79 -6.51 9.85
N LYS A 42 -21.15 -6.71 11.00
CA LYS A 42 -20.02 -7.63 11.19
C LYS A 42 -20.43 -9.10 11.13
N LEU A 43 -21.70 -9.42 11.42
CA LEU A 43 -22.27 -10.75 11.31
C LEU A 43 -22.92 -11.00 9.94
N LEU A 44 -23.03 -9.96 9.10
CA LEU A 44 -23.69 -10.07 7.81
C LEU A 44 -22.80 -10.74 6.76
N THR A 45 -23.41 -11.65 6.02
CA THR A 45 -22.86 -12.21 4.79
C THR A 45 -22.70 -11.13 3.70
N PRO A 46 -21.84 -11.33 2.70
CA PRO A 46 -21.72 -10.42 1.56
C PRO A 46 -23.07 -10.11 0.89
N LYS A 47 -23.94 -11.13 0.73
CA LYS A 47 -25.26 -10.96 0.12
C LYS A 47 -26.19 -10.08 0.94
N GLN A 48 -26.19 -10.23 2.27
CA GLN A 48 -26.95 -9.36 3.15
C GLN A 48 -26.44 -7.91 3.07
N ARG A 49 -25.12 -7.70 3.02
CA ARG A 49 -24.55 -6.36 2.84
C ARG A 49 -24.93 -5.73 1.50
N GLU A 50 -24.94 -6.48 0.40
CA GLU A 50 -25.43 -5.97 -0.91
C GLU A 50 -26.89 -5.52 -0.85
N ASN A 51 -27.75 -6.29 -0.19
CA ASN A 51 -29.16 -5.91 -0.02
C ASN A 51 -29.29 -4.62 0.81
N LEU A 52 -28.55 -4.52 1.92
CA LEU A 52 -28.52 -3.32 2.74
C LEU A 52 -27.94 -2.12 2.00
N PHE A 53 -26.92 -2.30 1.16
CA PHE A 53 -26.36 -1.24 0.33
C PHE A 53 -27.45 -0.54 -0.49
N GLY A 54 -28.32 -1.32 -1.15
CA GLY A 54 -29.44 -0.79 -1.92
C GLY A 54 -30.49 -0.08 -1.05
N LYS A 55 -30.77 -0.59 0.15
CA LYS A 55 -31.72 0.03 1.08
C LYS A 55 -31.20 1.34 1.68
N ILE A 56 -29.94 1.35 2.13
CA ILE A 56 -29.26 2.52 2.70
C ILE A 56 -29.26 3.66 1.69
N LYS A 57 -28.89 3.39 0.43
CA LYS A 57 -28.88 4.41 -0.63
C LYS A 57 -30.23 5.08 -0.89
N LYS A 58 -31.35 4.44 -0.53
CA LYS A 58 -32.71 5.00 -0.64
C LYS A 58 -33.11 5.85 0.57
N ILE A 59 -32.47 5.62 1.73
CA ILE A 59 -32.75 6.33 2.97
C ILE A 59 -31.92 7.61 3.06
N VAL A 60 -30.67 7.53 2.59
CA VAL A 60 -29.69 8.61 2.79
C VAL A 60 -29.96 9.78 1.87
N LYS A 61 -29.68 10.99 2.36
CA LYS A 61 -29.84 12.21 1.58
C LYS A 61 -28.74 12.31 0.51
N ASP A 62 -27.52 11.97 0.90
CA ASP A 62 -26.36 11.92 0.00
C ASP A 62 -25.29 10.99 0.58
N TYR A 63 -24.29 10.61 -0.22
CA TYR A 63 -23.13 9.85 0.23
C TYR A 63 -21.91 10.13 -0.66
N LYS A 64 -20.72 10.02 -0.07
CA LYS A 64 -19.45 10.13 -0.78
C LYS A 64 -18.61 8.88 -0.53
N ILE A 65 -18.22 8.19 -1.59
CA ILE A 65 -17.29 7.06 -1.52
C ILE A 65 -15.98 7.48 -2.17
N ILE A 66 -14.87 7.24 -1.48
CA ILE A 66 -13.52 7.46 -2.00
C ILE A 66 -12.77 6.14 -2.01
N VAL A 67 -12.30 5.75 -3.19
CA VAL A 67 -11.46 4.56 -3.38
C VAL A 67 -10.00 5.02 -3.49
N ILE A 68 -9.18 4.59 -2.55
CA ILE A 68 -7.77 4.97 -2.41
C ILE A 68 -6.91 3.80 -2.92
N SER A 69 -6.15 4.04 -3.98
CA SER A 69 -5.34 3.00 -4.63
C SER A 69 -4.14 2.56 -3.77
N PRO A 70 -3.60 1.34 -3.98
CA PRO A 70 -2.35 0.92 -3.34
C PRO A 70 -1.20 1.92 -3.56
N GLU A 71 -1.13 2.54 -4.73
CA GLU A 71 -0.12 3.56 -5.05
C GLU A 71 -0.29 4.84 -4.20
N GLU A 72 -1.52 5.34 -4.03
CA GLU A 72 -1.77 6.51 -3.17
C GLU A 72 -1.45 6.19 -1.70
N ILE A 73 -1.76 4.96 -1.25
CA ILE A 73 -1.42 4.47 0.08
C ILE A 73 0.10 4.43 0.26
N ASP A 74 0.83 3.80 -0.66
CA ASP A 74 2.29 3.66 -0.59
C ASP A 74 2.98 5.03 -0.60
N LYS A 75 2.51 5.98 -1.42
CA LYS A 75 3.01 7.36 -1.46
C LYS A 75 2.83 8.07 -0.11
N ALA A 76 1.70 7.86 0.55
CA ALA A 76 1.47 8.41 1.87
C ALA A 76 2.43 7.78 2.89
N VAL A 77 2.43 6.45 3.01
CA VAL A 77 3.19 5.72 4.04
C VAL A 77 4.70 5.90 3.89
N ASN A 78 5.24 5.89 2.67
CA ASN A 78 6.67 6.04 2.41
C ASN A 78 7.12 7.49 2.25
N GLY A 79 6.21 8.46 2.19
CA GLY A 79 6.55 9.86 1.97
C GLY A 79 7.38 10.45 3.11
N HIS A 80 8.47 11.17 2.76
CA HIS A 80 9.30 11.91 3.71
C HIS A 80 8.51 13.00 4.47
N ASP A 81 7.37 13.40 3.91
CA ASP A 81 6.39 14.35 4.43
C ASP A 81 5.69 13.85 5.72
N GLY A 82 5.90 12.58 6.07
CA GLY A 82 5.35 11.95 7.27
C GLY A 82 3.85 11.69 7.21
N LEU A 83 3.26 11.58 6.01
CA LEU A 83 1.84 11.27 5.80
C LEU A 83 1.55 9.78 6.09
N ASN A 84 1.64 9.36 7.34
CA ASN A 84 1.21 8.01 7.71
C ASN A 84 -0.26 7.74 7.30
N LEU A 85 -0.66 6.46 7.28
CA LEU A 85 -2.00 6.05 6.85
C LEU A 85 -3.12 6.84 7.56
N ASN A 86 -2.96 7.13 8.85
CA ASN A 86 -3.93 7.91 9.63
C ASN A 86 -4.09 9.35 9.11
N ARG A 87 -3.01 10.01 8.65
CA ARG A 87 -3.09 11.34 8.05
C ARG A 87 -3.76 11.31 6.68
N LEU A 88 -3.49 10.26 5.88
CA LEU A 88 -4.21 10.06 4.61
C LEU A 88 -5.72 9.91 4.87
N GLU A 89 -6.10 9.04 5.81
CA GLU A 89 -7.49 8.84 6.22
C GLU A 89 -8.13 10.15 6.69
N ALA A 90 -7.45 10.92 7.54
CA ALA A 90 -7.95 12.22 8.00
C ALA A 90 -8.15 13.23 6.85
N ARG A 91 -7.24 13.28 5.87
CA ARG A 91 -7.41 14.14 4.69
C ARG A 91 -8.64 13.73 3.87
N LYS A 92 -8.88 12.43 3.72
CA LYS A 92 -10.01 11.89 2.97
C LYS A 92 -11.33 12.03 3.73
N SER A 93 -11.32 11.92 5.06
CA SER A 93 -12.46 12.31 5.89
C SER A 93 -12.81 13.79 5.72
N ALA A 94 -11.82 14.69 5.66
CA ALA A 94 -12.08 16.11 5.38
C ALA A 94 -12.67 16.32 3.98
N GLU A 95 -12.20 15.60 2.96
CA GLU A 95 -12.75 15.63 1.61
C GLU A 95 -14.25 15.26 1.61
N ILE A 96 -14.60 14.16 2.30
CA ILE A 96 -15.98 13.73 2.49
C ILE A 96 -16.82 14.81 3.21
N ILE A 97 -16.31 15.38 4.31
CA ILE A 97 -17.02 16.42 5.07
C ILE A 97 -17.22 17.68 4.23
N ASN A 98 -16.22 18.08 3.45
CA ASN A 98 -16.30 19.25 2.59
C ASN A 98 -17.31 19.09 1.46
N GLU A 99 -17.42 17.88 0.90
CA GLU A 99 -18.41 17.57 -0.14
C GLU A 99 -19.82 17.54 0.44
N LEU A 100 -20.03 16.79 1.52
CA LEU A 100 -21.36 16.55 2.08
C LEU A 100 -21.87 17.71 2.96
N SER A 101 -20.98 18.61 3.37
CA SER A 101 -21.30 19.81 4.17
C SER A 101 -22.25 19.58 5.37
N PRO A 102 -21.97 18.60 6.26
CA PRO A 102 -22.85 18.33 7.40
C PRO A 102 -22.75 19.42 8.48
N GLU A 103 -23.77 19.49 9.35
CA GLU A 103 -23.70 20.25 10.59
C GLU A 103 -22.92 19.49 11.68
N LYS A 104 -23.00 18.14 11.66
CA LYS A 104 -22.28 17.25 12.56
C LYS A 104 -21.71 16.05 11.79
N ALA A 105 -20.44 15.71 12.00
CA ALA A 105 -19.81 14.52 11.45
C ALA A 105 -19.30 13.60 12.57
N ILE A 106 -19.62 12.31 12.44
CA ILE A 106 -19.24 11.22 13.35
C ILE A 106 -18.33 10.28 12.56
N ILE A 107 -17.11 10.08 13.03
CA ILE A 107 -16.05 9.38 12.31
C ILE A 107 -15.58 8.20 13.15
N ASP A 108 -15.59 7.00 12.58
CA ASP A 108 -14.85 5.88 13.16
C ASP A 108 -13.35 6.09 12.95
N THR A 109 -12.59 6.08 14.03
CA THR A 109 -11.17 6.40 13.97
C THR A 109 -10.30 5.17 14.24
N PRO A 110 -9.38 4.82 13.33
CA PRO A 110 -8.43 3.74 13.57
C PRO A 110 -7.20 4.19 14.39
N SER A 111 -7.11 5.49 14.74
CA SER A 111 -5.91 6.09 15.36
C SER A 111 -5.98 6.11 16.88
N ASN A 112 -5.05 5.41 17.56
CA ASN A 112 -4.91 5.44 19.03
C ASN A 112 -4.73 6.86 19.62
N ASN A 113 -4.30 7.83 18.79
CA ASN A 113 -4.22 9.23 19.17
C ASN A 113 -5.27 10.03 18.39
N ILE A 114 -6.50 10.03 18.91
CA ILE A 114 -7.65 10.75 18.34
C ILE A 114 -7.35 12.26 18.26
N GLU A 115 -6.66 12.82 19.25
CA GLU A 115 -6.37 14.26 19.31
C GLU A 115 -5.46 14.71 18.16
N THR A 116 -4.43 13.93 17.84
CA THR A 116 -3.55 14.21 16.69
C THR A 116 -4.30 14.07 15.37
N TYR A 117 -5.16 13.06 15.25
CA TYR A 117 -6.03 12.88 14.08
C TYR A 117 -6.96 14.09 13.91
N ARG A 118 -7.62 14.53 14.98
CA ARG A 118 -8.50 15.71 15.01
C ARG A 118 -7.75 16.96 14.57
N LYS A 119 -6.57 17.23 15.15
CA LYS A 119 -5.74 18.40 14.80
C LYS A 119 -5.34 18.42 13.33
N TYR A 120 -5.07 17.26 12.74
CA TYR A 120 -4.76 17.15 11.32
C TYR A 120 -6.00 17.34 10.45
N LEU A 121 -7.10 16.63 10.76
CA LEU A 121 -8.39 16.70 10.08
C LEU A 121 -8.91 18.13 9.95
N ILE A 122 -8.95 18.88 11.06
CA ILE A 122 -9.53 20.24 11.11
C ILE A 122 -8.81 21.20 10.16
N LYS A 123 -7.52 20.98 9.84
CA LYS A 123 -6.79 21.83 8.89
C LYS A 123 -7.41 21.81 7.49
N PHE A 124 -8.02 20.69 7.10
CA PHE A 124 -8.56 20.48 5.75
C PHE A 124 -10.07 20.69 5.64
N ILE A 125 -10.79 20.77 6.76
CA ILE A 125 -12.24 21.05 6.75
C ILE A 125 -12.48 22.54 6.44
N LYS A 126 -13.32 22.83 5.45
CA LYS A 126 -13.69 24.20 5.05
C LYS A 126 -14.65 24.85 6.04
N ASN A 127 -15.73 24.15 6.41
CA ASN A 127 -16.71 24.65 7.37
C ASN A 127 -16.28 24.36 8.82
N LYS A 128 -15.74 25.37 9.51
CA LYS A 128 -15.26 25.24 10.90
C LYS A 128 -16.38 25.10 11.94
N ASN A 129 -17.63 25.34 11.57
CA ASN A 129 -18.78 25.16 12.45
C ASN A 129 -19.28 23.70 12.49
N THR A 130 -18.70 22.81 11.67
CA THR A 130 -19.04 21.38 11.70
C THR A 130 -18.66 20.78 13.04
N ASN A 131 -19.64 20.23 13.77
CA ASN A 131 -19.37 19.52 15.02
C ASN A 131 -18.74 18.14 14.74
N LEU A 132 -17.56 17.86 15.31
CA LEU A 132 -16.78 16.65 15.01
C LEU A 132 -16.72 15.69 16.20
N ILE A 133 -17.37 14.54 16.05
CA ILE A 133 -17.26 13.40 16.95
C ILE A 133 -16.31 12.38 16.32
N LEU A 134 -15.19 12.13 17.00
CA LEU A 134 -14.21 11.13 16.62
C LEU A 134 -14.14 10.11 17.75
N GLU A 135 -14.48 8.87 17.44
CA GLU A 135 -14.54 7.78 18.41
C GLU A 135 -13.94 6.51 17.81
N HIS A 136 -13.54 5.58 18.68
CA HIS A 136 -13.23 4.22 18.28
C HIS A 136 -14.50 3.39 18.24
N LYS A 137 -14.64 2.52 17.24
CA LYS A 137 -15.81 1.63 17.09
C LYS A 137 -17.09 2.44 16.97
N ALA A 138 -17.03 3.59 16.29
CA ALA A 138 -18.19 4.43 16.09
C ALA A 138 -19.26 3.70 15.25
N ASP A 139 -18.85 2.75 14.40
CA ASP A 139 -19.71 1.85 13.65
C ASP A 139 -20.65 1.00 14.52
N PHE A 140 -20.25 0.70 15.75
CA PHE A 140 -21.05 -0.03 16.75
C PHE A 140 -22.03 0.89 17.47
N ASN A 141 -21.60 2.10 17.80
CA ASN A 141 -22.37 3.06 18.59
C ASN A 141 -23.43 3.78 17.74
N TYR A 142 -23.10 4.12 16.50
CA TYR A 142 -23.89 4.99 15.64
C TYR A 142 -24.37 4.28 14.36
N PRO A 143 -25.70 4.11 14.17
CA PRO A 143 -26.25 3.50 12.96
C PRO A 143 -25.77 4.14 11.66
N ILE A 144 -25.61 5.46 11.63
CA ILE A 144 -25.13 6.16 10.44
C ILE A 144 -23.69 5.78 10.05
N VAL A 145 -22.82 5.57 11.04
CA VAL A 145 -21.44 5.11 10.81
C VAL A 145 -21.45 3.64 10.38
N SER A 146 -22.31 2.82 10.99
CA SER A 146 -22.52 1.43 10.56
C SER A 146 -23.01 1.32 9.11
N ALA A 147 -23.89 2.23 8.68
CA ALA A 147 -24.35 2.31 7.31
C ALA A 147 -23.20 2.70 6.36
N ALA A 148 -22.35 3.66 6.74
CA ALA A 148 -21.16 4.04 5.98
C ALA A 148 -20.18 2.85 5.86
N SER A 149 -20.02 2.09 6.94
CA SER A 149 -19.26 0.84 7.00
C SER A 149 -19.71 -0.17 5.95
N ILE A 150 -21.02 -0.37 5.82
CA ILE A 150 -21.60 -1.29 4.83
C ILE A 150 -21.29 -0.82 3.41
N LEU A 151 -21.47 0.48 3.13
CA LEU A 151 -21.17 1.04 1.79
C LEU A 151 -19.69 0.91 1.44
N ALA A 152 -18.79 1.18 2.38
CA ALA A 152 -17.35 1.01 2.19
C ALA A 152 -16.98 -0.46 1.93
N LYS A 153 -17.51 -1.40 2.74
CA LYS A 153 -17.24 -2.84 2.61
C LYS A 153 -17.72 -3.41 1.28
N VAL A 154 -18.98 -3.13 0.91
CA VAL A 154 -19.55 -3.61 -0.36
C VAL A 154 -18.78 -3.04 -1.55
N THR A 155 -18.41 -1.76 -1.49
CA THR A 155 -17.61 -1.15 -2.57
C THR A 155 -16.23 -1.79 -2.67
N ARG A 156 -15.55 -2.02 -1.54
CA ARG A 156 -14.27 -2.72 -1.53
C ARG A 156 -14.39 -4.14 -2.10
N ASP A 157 -15.38 -4.90 -1.65
CA ASP A 157 -15.60 -6.28 -2.10
C ASP A 157 -15.82 -6.30 -3.63
N ASN A 158 -16.61 -5.35 -4.15
CA ASN A 158 -16.80 -5.16 -5.60
C ASN A 158 -15.50 -4.81 -6.33
N GLU A 159 -14.65 -3.94 -5.78
CA GLU A 159 -13.35 -3.60 -6.36
C GLU A 159 -12.40 -4.81 -6.41
N ILE A 160 -12.39 -5.63 -5.36
CA ILE A 160 -11.60 -6.87 -5.32
C ILE A 160 -12.08 -7.85 -6.40
N GLU A 161 -13.40 -8.07 -6.51
CA GLU A 161 -13.96 -8.93 -7.54
C GLU A 161 -13.74 -8.38 -8.97
N ARG A 162 -13.76 -7.06 -9.14
CA ARG A 162 -13.40 -6.40 -10.40
C ARG A 162 -11.95 -6.70 -10.78
N ILE A 163 -11.01 -6.57 -9.84
CA ILE A 163 -9.59 -6.87 -10.07
C ILE A 163 -9.41 -8.35 -10.44
N LYS A 164 -10.03 -9.28 -9.69
CA LYS A 164 -9.96 -10.73 -9.99
C LYS A 164 -10.41 -11.05 -11.41
N LYS A 165 -11.52 -10.45 -11.85
CA LYS A 165 -12.02 -10.61 -13.23
C LYS A 165 -11.06 -10.03 -14.26
N GLN A 166 -10.46 -8.87 -13.99
CA GLN A 166 -9.51 -8.21 -14.89
C GLN A 166 -8.24 -9.04 -15.09
N ILE A 167 -7.68 -9.61 -14.02
CA ILE A 167 -6.48 -10.45 -14.13
C ILE A 167 -6.79 -11.93 -14.40
N ARG A 168 -8.08 -12.30 -14.40
CA ARG A 168 -8.60 -13.68 -14.56
C ARG A 168 -8.02 -14.66 -13.55
N MET A 169 -7.84 -14.23 -12.31
CA MET A 169 -7.28 -15.05 -11.23
C MET A 169 -7.95 -14.72 -9.89
N ASP A 170 -8.17 -15.75 -9.07
CA ASP A 170 -8.64 -15.58 -7.70
C ASP A 170 -7.47 -15.56 -6.72
N PHE A 171 -7.11 -14.36 -6.25
CA PHE A 171 -6.07 -14.16 -5.23
C PHE A 171 -6.61 -14.18 -3.79
N GLY A 172 -7.87 -14.59 -3.59
CA GLY A 172 -8.51 -14.58 -2.28
C GLY A 172 -8.98 -13.19 -1.84
N SER A 173 -8.94 -12.92 -0.54
CA SER A 173 -9.49 -11.72 0.11
C SER A 173 -8.58 -10.48 0.03
N GLY A 174 -7.30 -10.70 -0.28
CA GLY A 174 -6.25 -9.68 -0.22
C GLY A 174 -5.65 -9.50 1.18
N TYR A 175 -6.07 -10.26 2.18
CA TYR A 175 -5.48 -10.27 3.52
C TYR A 175 -4.47 -11.41 3.68
N MET A 176 -3.40 -11.19 4.45
CA MET A 176 -2.37 -12.21 4.70
C MET A 176 -2.87 -13.43 5.50
N ALA A 177 -4.04 -13.35 6.12
CA ALA A 177 -4.69 -14.50 6.76
C ALA A 177 -5.31 -15.48 5.75
N ASP A 178 -5.45 -15.09 4.49
CA ASP A 178 -5.97 -15.93 3.41
C ASP A 178 -4.83 -16.64 2.67
N PRO A 179 -4.77 -17.98 2.70
CA PRO A 179 -3.73 -18.75 2.02
C PRO A 179 -3.63 -18.45 0.51
N LYS A 180 -4.74 -18.14 -0.16
CA LYS A 180 -4.72 -17.77 -1.58
C LYS A 180 -4.00 -16.46 -1.80
N THR A 181 -4.17 -15.49 -0.88
CA THR A 181 -3.47 -14.21 -0.95
C THR A 181 -1.98 -14.38 -0.71
N VAL A 182 -1.58 -15.21 0.26
CA VAL A 182 -0.15 -15.51 0.50
C VAL A 182 0.48 -16.12 -0.74
N SER A 183 -0.13 -17.18 -1.29
CA SER A 183 0.37 -17.84 -2.51
C SER A 183 0.41 -16.88 -3.71
N PHE A 184 -0.60 -16.01 -3.87
CA PHE A 184 -0.62 -15.04 -4.94
C PHE A 184 0.50 -14.00 -4.80
N LEU A 185 0.76 -13.52 -3.59
CA LEU A 185 1.86 -12.60 -3.31
C LEU A 185 3.21 -13.25 -3.67
N GLU A 186 3.50 -14.45 -3.18
CA GLU A 186 4.78 -15.15 -3.42
C GLU A 186 5.06 -15.37 -4.91
N ASN A 187 4.04 -15.73 -5.69
CA ASN A 187 4.19 -16.09 -7.08
C ASN A 187 4.08 -14.89 -8.05
N TYR A 188 3.44 -13.79 -7.64
CA TYR A 188 3.06 -12.72 -8.57
C TYR A 188 3.36 -11.29 -8.11
N TYR A 189 4.11 -11.10 -7.01
CA TYR A 189 4.47 -9.76 -6.51
C TYR A 189 5.13 -8.86 -7.56
N GLU A 190 5.92 -9.40 -8.50
CA GLU A 190 6.53 -8.61 -9.58
C GLU A 190 5.54 -8.29 -10.70
N LYS A 191 4.86 -9.33 -11.21
CA LYS A 191 3.97 -9.22 -12.38
C LYS A 191 2.78 -8.30 -12.12
N TYR A 192 2.18 -8.40 -10.94
CA TYR A 192 1.02 -7.60 -10.55
C TYR A 192 1.37 -6.60 -9.44
N SER A 193 2.60 -6.07 -9.44
CA SER A 193 3.10 -5.20 -8.38
C SER A 193 2.20 -3.98 -8.07
N TYR A 194 1.45 -3.48 -9.06
CA TYR A 194 0.51 -2.35 -8.90
C TYR A 194 -0.75 -2.68 -8.08
N LEU A 195 -1.04 -3.97 -7.85
CA LEU A 195 -2.16 -4.41 -7.01
C LEU A 195 -1.78 -4.45 -5.52
N PHE A 196 -0.49 -4.54 -5.21
CA PHE A 196 0.02 -4.70 -3.85
C PHE A 196 0.33 -3.35 -3.23
N ARG A 197 0.16 -3.27 -1.92
CA ARG A 197 0.67 -2.17 -1.09
C ARG A 197 2.11 -2.47 -0.74
N LYS A 198 3.03 -1.85 -1.46
CA LYS A 198 4.46 -2.14 -1.36
C LYS A 198 5.02 -1.71 -0.02
N SER A 199 4.46 -0.71 0.65
CA SER A 199 4.94 -0.25 1.96
C SER A 199 4.59 -1.20 3.12
N TRP A 200 3.84 -2.28 2.87
CA TRP A 200 3.50 -3.26 3.90
C TRP A 200 4.63 -4.27 4.07
N LEU A 201 4.88 -4.67 5.32
CA LEU A 201 5.96 -5.59 5.69
C LEU A 201 5.99 -6.88 4.85
N PRO A 202 4.88 -7.60 4.61
CA PRO A 202 4.91 -8.81 3.79
C PRO A 202 5.49 -8.63 2.38
N TYR A 203 5.25 -7.48 1.75
CA TYR A 203 5.81 -7.21 0.41
C TYR A 203 7.31 -6.88 0.51
N GLN A 204 7.71 -6.11 1.53
CA GLN A 204 9.11 -5.80 1.80
C GLN A 204 9.92 -7.06 2.15
N ASP A 205 9.35 -7.97 2.94
CA ASP A 205 9.99 -9.23 3.33
C ASP A 205 10.30 -10.12 2.12
N ILE A 206 9.42 -10.15 1.11
CA ILE A 206 9.67 -10.89 -0.13
C ILE A 206 10.81 -10.27 -0.92
N LEU A 207 10.86 -8.93 -1.02
CA LEU A 207 11.96 -8.25 -1.69
C LEU A 207 13.29 -8.49 -0.97
N ASN A 208 13.28 -8.43 0.37
CA ASN A 208 14.45 -8.66 1.20
C ASN A 208 14.96 -10.10 1.09
N LYS A 209 14.07 -11.10 1.13
CA LYS A 209 14.42 -12.51 0.91
C LYS A 209 15.03 -12.74 -0.48
N LYS A 210 14.49 -12.10 -1.52
CA LYS A 210 15.06 -12.17 -2.86
C LYS A 210 16.46 -11.55 -2.91
N PHE A 211 16.64 -10.41 -2.25
CA PHE A 211 17.93 -9.73 -2.19
C PHE A 211 18.98 -10.56 -1.43
N GLN A 212 18.61 -11.14 -0.29
CA GLN A 212 19.47 -12.05 0.47
C GLN A 212 19.85 -13.29 -0.33
N LYS A 213 18.89 -13.95 -0.98
CA LYS A 213 19.19 -15.11 -1.85
C LYS A 213 20.17 -14.76 -2.97
N LYS A 214 20.02 -13.58 -3.59
CA LYS A 214 20.99 -13.09 -4.59
C LYS A 214 22.38 -12.87 -4.01
N LEU A 215 22.47 -12.34 -2.79
CA LEU A 215 23.75 -12.17 -2.09
C LEU A 215 24.38 -13.51 -1.71
N GLU A 216 23.60 -14.50 -1.30
CA GLU A 216 24.10 -15.86 -1.00
C GLU A 216 24.59 -16.56 -2.26
N ASP A 217 23.81 -16.54 -3.34
CA ASP A 217 24.20 -17.05 -4.66
C ASP A 217 25.49 -16.37 -5.14
N PHE A 218 25.65 -15.08 -4.85
CA PHE A 218 26.87 -14.31 -5.14
C PHE A 218 28.04 -14.71 -4.25
N SER A 219 27.87 -14.81 -2.92
CA SER A 219 28.95 -15.22 -2.01
C SER A 219 29.46 -16.63 -2.35
N GLN A 220 28.56 -17.57 -2.66
CA GLN A 220 28.92 -18.91 -3.14
C GLN A 220 29.63 -18.88 -4.51
N PHE A 221 29.33 -17.88 -5.35
CA PHE A 221 30.06 -17.67 -6.59
C PHE A 221 31.48 -17.15 -6.33
N ILE A 222 31.64 -16.21 -5.38
CA ILE A 222 32.95 -15.68 -4.98
C ILE A 222 33.82 -16.75 -4.31
N GLU A 223 33.27 -17.61 -3.45
CA GLU A 223 34.03 -18.70 -2.81
C GLU A 223 34.60 -19.72 -3.82
N LYS A 224 34.09 -19.74 -5.06
CA LYS A 224 34.61 -20.60 -6.15
C LYS A 224 35.74 -19.96 -6.95
N ILE A 225 36.18 -18.76 -6.55
CA ILE A 225 37.23 -17.99 -7.21
C ILE A 225 38.57 -18.24 -6.49
N GLU A 226 39.66 -18.39 -7.25
CA GLU A 226 41.01 -18.63 -6.70
C GLU A 226 41.60 -17.37 -6.01
N ASP A 227 42.41 -17.57 -4.97
CA ASP A 227 43.02 -16.54 -4.07
C ASP A 227 43.61 -15.29 -4.74
N LYS A 228 44.07 -15.36 -6.00
CA LYS A 228 44.68 -14.22 -6.69
C LYS A 228 43.68 -13.13 -7.08
N ASP A 229 42.41 -13.48 -7.26
CA ASP A 229 41.36 -12.56 -7.71
C ASP A 229 40.57 -11.93 -6.53
N GLU A 230 40.74 -12.46 -5.32
CA GLU A 230 39.98 -12.08 -4.11
C GLU A 230 40.15 -10.59 -3.74
N LYS A 231 41.38 -10.06 -3.82
CA LYS A 231 41.68 -8.64 -3.53
C LYS A 231 41.04 -7.67 -4.51
N ILE A 232 40.92 -8.03 -5.78
CA ILE A 232 40.29 -7.18 -6.81
C ILE A 232 38.77 -7.26 -6.65
N ILE A 233 38.25 -8.43 -6.35
CA ILE A 233 36.82 -8.67 -6.11
C ILE A 233 36.31 -7.86 -4.92
N ASP A 234 37.05 -7.78 -3.82
CA ASP A 234 36.66 -6.95 -2.67
C ASP A 234 36.58 -5.45 -3.01
N LYS A 235 37.42 -4.97 -3.93
CA LYS A 235 37.29 -3.61 -4.46
C LYS A 235 36.08 -3.47 -5.39
N LEU A 236 35.79 -4.48 -6.22
CA LEU A 236 34.62 -4.49 -7.10
C LEU A 236 33.29 -4.54 -6.31
N LYS A 237 33.24 -5.21 -5.15
CA LYS A 237 32.06 -5.22 -4.26
C LYS A 237 31.65 -3.82 -3.82
N LYS A 238 32.61 -2.95 -3.50
CA LYS A 238 32.35 -1.56 -3.09
C LYS A 238 31.66 -0.74 -4.17
N LEU A 239 31.73 -1.15 -5.43
CA LEU A 239 31.04 -0.46 -6.53
C LEU A 239 29.52 -0.66 -6.52
N GLU A 240 28.99 -1.65 -5.79
CA GLU A 240 27.54 -1.80 -5.61
C GLU A 240 26.92 -0.59 -4.90
N ASP A 241 27.65 0.00 -3.94
CA ASP A 241 27.25 1.25 -3.25
C ASP A 241 27.12 2.44 -4.21
N PHE A 242 27.75 2.34 -5.39
CA PHE A 242 27.73 3.35 -6.45
C PHE A 242 26.81 2.95 -7.62
N GLY A 243 25.92 1.98 -7.42
CA GLY A 243 24.88 1.61 -8.38
C GLY A 243 25.32 0.64 -9.48
N TYR A 244 26.52 0.06 -9.39
CA TYR A 244 26.92 -1.05 -10.25
C TYR A 244 26.23 -2.34 -9.82
N LYS A 245 25.91 -3.21 -10.78
CA LYS A 245 25.28 -4.51 -10.54
C LYS A 245 26.07 -5.61 -11.21
N PHE A 246 26.39 -6.66 -10.48
CA PHE A 246 26.94 -7.87 -11.09
C PHE A 246 25.93 -8.49 -12.05
N VAL A 247 26.42 -8.92 -13.20
CA VAL A 247 25.65 -9.57 -14.25
C VAL A 247 26.36 -10.86 -14.67
N PRO A 248 25.62 -11.84 -15.22
CA PRO A 248 26.24 -13.04 -15.76
C PRO A 248 27.32 -12.69 -16.80
N ALA A 249 28.40 -13.48 -16.77
CA ALA A 249 29.45 -13.46 -17.78
C ALA A 249 28.83 -13.68 -19.18
N SER A 250 29.25 -12.89 -20.17
CA SER A 250 28.85 -13.11 -21.57
C SER A 250 29.66 -14.19 -22.27
N THR A 251 30.85 -14.50 -21.76
CA THR A 251 31.77 -15.47 -22.37
C THR A 251 32.43 -16.32 -21.29
N GLU A 252 32.93 -17.49 -21.67
CA GLU A 252 33.60 -18.43 -20.77
C GLU A 252 34.94 -17.93 -20.22
N HIS A 253 35.50 -16.88 -20.83
CA HIS A 253 36.75 -16.24 -20.40
C HIS A 253 36.53 -15.12 -19.38
N GLU A 254 35.29 -14.66 -19.22
CA GLU A 254 34.92 -13.69 -18.21
C GLU A 254 34.79 -14.37 -16.84
N HIS A 255 35.42 -13.75 -15.86
CA HIS A 255 35.40 -14.21 -14.48
C HIS A 255 34.32 -13.46 -13.68
N VAL A 256 34.26 -12.14 -13.81
CA VAL A 256 33.25 -11.29 -13.14
C VAL A 256 32.85 -10.16 -14.08
N ARG A 257 31.56 -9.82 -14.13
CA ARG A 257 31.06 -8.69 -14.93
C ARG A 257 30.10 -7.83 -14.13
N LEU A 258 30.29 -6.51 -14.18
CA LEU A 258 29.40 -5.51 -13.58
C LEU A 258 28.83 -4.59 -14.67
N LYS A 259 27.57 -4.19 -14.51
CA LYS A 259 26.93 -3.15 -15.30
C LYS A 259 26.49 -1.99 -14.39
N GLY A 260 26.88 -0.79 -14.78
CA GLY A 260 26.44 0.48 -14.21
C GLY A 260 26.59 1.58 -15.28
N PRO A 261 27.00 2.80 -14.89
CA PRO A 261 27.42 3.86 -15.82
C PRO A 261 28.50 3.38 -16.83
N CYS A 262 29.36 2.46 -16.43
CA CYS A 262 30.21 1.68 -17.33
C CYS A 262 30.05 0.16 -17.10
N THR A 263 30.55 -0.63 -18.04
CA THR A 263 30.64 -2.09 -17.92
C THR A 263 32.04 -2.47 -17.49
N ILE A 264 32.15 -3.18 -16.37
CA ILE A 264 33.42 -3.65 -15.82
C ILE A 264 33.49 -5.16 -15.99
N THR A 265 34.60 -5.67 -16.48
CA THR A 265 34.80 -7.09 -16.75
C THR A 265 36.16 -7.52 -16.22
N LEU A 266 36.18 -8.40 -15.22
CA LEU A 266 37.37 -9.11 -14.79
C LEU A 266 37.42 -10.44 -15.55
N TYR A 267 38.50 -10.69 -16.28
CA TYR A 267 38.72 -11.93 -17.00
C TYR A 267 39.44 -12.96 -16.12
N LYS A 268 39.29 -14.25 -16.44
CA LYS A 268 39.97 -15.36 -15.74
C LYS A 268 41.51 -15.25 -15.78
N SER A 269 42.04 -14.43 -16.67
CA SER A 269 43.45 -14.10 -16.75
C SER A 269 43.91 -13.05 -15.73
N GLY A 270 43.03 -12.57 -14.85
CA GLY A 270 43.26 -11.45 -13.93
C GLY A 270 43.22 -10.06 -14.58
N LYS A 271 42.86 -9.97 -15.87
CA LYS A 271 42.79 -8.69 -16.60
C LYS A 271 41.47 -8.00 -16.28
N LEU A 272 41.52 -6.73 -15.88
CA LEU A 272 40.35 -5.88 -15.72
C LEU A 272 40.12 -5.02 -16.97
N LEU A 273 38.89 -4.97 -17.45
CA LEU A 273 38.46 -4.16 -18.57
C LEU A 273 37.26 -3.29 -18.16
N ILE A 274 37.36 -1.99 -18.43
CA ILE A 274 36.29 -1.02 -18.15
C ILE A 274 35.85 -0.39 -19.47
N GLN A 275 34.57 -0.56 -19.83
CA GLN A 275 33.98 -0.11 -21.09
C GLN A 275 32.84 0.89 -20.82
N GLY A 276 32.95 2.11 -21.34
CA GLY A 276 31.99 3.19 -21.07
C GLY A 276 32.53 4.53 -21.56
N ARG A 277 31.90 5.64 -21.14
CA ARG A 277 32.42 6.99 -21.40
C ARG A 277 33.69 7.22 -20.56
N GLU A 278 34.63 8.01 -21.10
CA GLU A 278 35.93 8.23 -20.46
C GLU A 278 35.84 8.85 -19.05
N GLU A 279 34.86 9.70 -18.82
CA GLU A 279 34.61 10.31 -17.49
C GLU A 279 34.21 9.23 -16.47
N ASP A 280 33.29 8.34 -16.84
CA ASP A 280 32.81 7.22 -16.01
C ASP A 280 33.94 6.19 -15.74
N LYS A 281 34.86 6.00 -16.71
CA LYS A 281 36.02 5.10 -16.53
C LYS A 281 37.01 5.64 -15.50
N LYS A 282 37.39 6.91 -15.61
CA LYS A 282 38.35 7.54 -14.69
C LYS A 282 37.85 7.54 -13.25
N GLU A 283 36.55 7.71 -13.07
CA GLU A 283 35.92 7.62 -11.75
C GLU A 283 36.04 6.21 -11.15
N VAL A 284 35.75 5.18 -11.95
CA VAL A 284 35.90 3.78 -11.52
C VAL A 284 37.35 3.41 -11.25
N GLU A 285 38.30 3.84 -12.10
CA GLU A 285 39.74 3.60 -11.88
C GLU A 285 40.22 4.20 -10.55
N LYS A 286 39.72 5.39 -10.18
CA LYS A 286 40.00 6.03 -8.88
C LYS A 286 39.36 5.29 -7.69
N MET A 287 38.22 4.64 -7.89
CA MET A 287 37.57 3.81 -6.86
C MET A 287 38.28 2.46 -6.66
N LEU A 288 38.97 1.96 -7.70
CA LEU A 288 39.66 0.67 -7.70
C LEU A 288 41.16 0.75 -7.40
N SER A 289 41.77 1.95 -7.42
CA SER A 289 43.12 2.22 -6.94
C SER A 289 43.18 2.13 -5.42
#